data_AF-A0A7S3AMG0-F1
#
_entry.id   AF-A0A7S3AMG0-F1
#
_cell.length_a   1.000
_cell.length_b   1.000
_cell.length_c   1.000
_cell.angle_alpha   90.00
_cell.angle_beta   90.00
_cell.angle_gamma   90.00
#
_symmetry.space_group_name_H-M   'P 1'
#
loop_
_entity.id
_entity.type
_entity.pdbx_description
1 polymer ?
#
loop_
_entity_poly.entity_id
_entity_poly.type
_entity_poly.pdbx_seq_one_letter_code
_entity_poly.pdbx_strand_id
1 'polypeptide(L)'
;HRYEAIYAIARAWGFTIVEDDPYFYMQHGADAPDAAVPGLTGLGPSYLSIDTDGRVIRLDSFSKVLAPGFRIGWVSGARAYVSTYNALCFVSSQWGCSLSMMLLSQMRT
;
A
#
# COMPACT_ATOMS: atom_id res chain seq x y z
N HIS A 1 9.86 -10.79 13.30
CA HIS A 1 9.77 -10.41 14.73
C HIS A 1 8.84 -9.22 15.01
N ARG A 2 9.14 -7.96 14.65
CA ARG A 2 8.27 -6.80 15.01
C ARG A 2 6.87 -6.87 14.39
N TYR A 3 6.77 -7.10 13.08
CA TYR A 3 5.50 -7.19 12.36
C TYR A 3 4.59 -8.28 12.93
N GLU A 4 5.15 -9.46 13.19
CA GLU A 4 4.42 -10.60 13.78
C GLU A 4 3.93 -10.29 15.20
N ALA A 5 4.73 -9.62 16.03
CA ALA A 5 4.33 -9.26 17.38
C ALA A 5 3.16 -8.26 17.38
N ILE A 6 3.21 -7.24 16.52
CA ILE A 6 2.12 -6.28 16.37
C ILE A 6 0.87 -6.96 15.79
N TYR A 7 1.04 -7.83 14.80
CA TYR A 7 -0.07 -8.60 14.24
C TYR A 7 -0.72 -9.51 15.28
N ALA A 8 0.07 -10.18 16.13
CA ALA A 8 -0.44 -11.00 17.23
C ALA A 8 -1.27 -10.19 18.24
N ILE A 9 -0.83 -8.97 18.57
CA ILE A 9 -1.59 -8.04 19.41
C ILE A 9 -2.89 -7.62 18.71
N ALA A 10 -2.83 -7.27 17.42
CA ALA A 10 -4.03 -6.94 16.64
C ALA A 10 -5.04 -8.08 16.62
N ARG A 11 -4.56 -9.33 16.52
CA ARG A 11 -5.40 -10.53 16.64
C ARG A 11 -6.02 -10.68 18.03
N ALA A 12 -5.21 -10.55 19.08
CA ALA A 12 -5.67 -10.73 20.46
C ALA A 12 -6.73 -9.70 20.87
N TRP A 13 -6.62 -8.47 20.39
CA TRP A 13 -7.50 -7.36 20.76
C TRP A 13 -8.54 -7.00 19.69
N GLY A 14 -8.53 -7.68 18.55
CA GLY A 14 -9.56 -7.55 17.52
C GLY A 14 -9.54 -6.23 16.74
N PHE A 15 -8.41 -5.53 16.66
CA PHE A 15 -8.33 -4.28 15.88
C PHE A 15 -7.80 -4.50 14.45
N THR A 16 -8.21 -3.59 13.57
CA THR A 16 -7.78 -3.48 12.16
C THR A 16 -6.42 -2.77 12.08
N ILE A 17 -5.56 -3.20 11.16
CA ILE A 17 -4.30 -2.52 10.87
C ILE A 17 -4.45 -1.72 9.58
N VAL A 18 -4.21 -0.41 9.65
CA VAL A 18 -4.06 0.44 8.46
C VAL A 18 -2.57 0.61 8.20
N GLU A 19 -2.08 -0.01 7.14
CA GLU A 19 -0.69 0.07 6.70
C GLU A 19 -0.56 1.20 5.67
N ASP A 20 -0.02 2.34 6.10
CA ASP A 20 0.35 3.47 5.23
C ASP A 20 1.87 3.48 5.04
N ASP A 21 2.33 2.95 3.91
CA ASP A 21 3.76 2.88 3.59
C ASP A 21 4.04 3.34 2.15
N PRO A 22 4.00 4.67 1.89
CA PRO A 22 4.24 5.22 0.56
C PRO A 22 5.70 5.09 0.11
N TYR A 23 6.60 4.70 1.03
CA TYR A 23 8.03 4.51 0.78
C TYR A 23 8.44 3.04 0.75
N PHE A 24 7.48 2.11 0.75
CA PHE A 24 7.72 0.67 0.82
C PHE A 24 8.71 0.15 -0.23
N TYR A 25 8.76 0.78 -1.42
CA TYR A 25 9.65 0.39 -2.52
C TYR A 25 11.05 1.02 -2.43
N MET A 26 11.29 1.94 -1.49
CA MET A 26 12.58 2.62 -1.24
C MET A 26 13.29 2.04 -0.01
N GLN A 27 13.38 0.71 0.07
CA GLN A 27 14.08 0.04 1.15
C GLN A 27 15.58 0.08 0.91
N HIS A 28 16.30 0.90 1.68
CA HIS A 28 17.76 0.92 1.69
C HIS A 28 18.28 -0.07 2.74
N GLY A 29 19.32 -0.84 2.38
CA GLY A 29 19.98 -1.72 3.34
C GLY A 29 20.68 -0.89 4.41
N ALA A 30 20.41 -1.16 5.69
CA ALA A 30 21.04 -0.44 6.80
C ALA A 30 22.57 -0.56 6.78
N ASP A 31 23.09 -1.71 6.34
CA ASP A 31 24.52 -2.01 6.26
C ASP A 31 25.16 -1.63 4.91
N ALA A 32 24.34 -1.21 3.94
CA ALA A 32 24.78 -0.85 2.59
C ALA A 32 23.94 0.32 2.04
N PRO A 33 24.10 1.54 2.60
CA PRO A 33 23.29 2.70 2.23
C PRO A 33 23.47 3.11 0.76
N ASP A 34 24.63 2.81 0.17
CA ASP A 34 24.95 3.09 -1.23
C ASP A 34 24.49 2.00 -2.21
N ALA A 35 23.93 0.89 -1.69
CA ALA A 35 23.37 -0.16 -2.55
C ALA A 35 22.14 0.37 -3.30
N ALA A 36 22.01 -0.05 -4.56
CA ALA A 36 20.85 0.27 -5.36
C ALA A 36 19.56 -0.21 -4.66
N VAL A 37 18.50 0.58 -4.74
CA VAL A 37 17.19 0.18 -4.19
C VAL A 37 16.73 -1.13 -4.84
N PRO A 38 16.18 -2.09 -4.08
CA PRO A 38 15.81 -3.42 -4.57
C PRO A 38 14.74 -3.39 -5.69
N GLY A 39 14.04 -2.28 -5.87
CA GLY A 39 12.95 -2.14 -6.82
C GLY A 39 11.77 -3.01 -6.41
N LEU A 40 11.35 -3.94 -7.29
CA LEU A 40 10.23 -4.86 -7.02
C LEU A 40 10.69 -6.21 -6.44
N THR A 41 11.99 -6.45 -6.34
CA THR A 41 12.58 -7.73 -5.90
C THR A 41 13.35 -7.55 -4.61
N GLY A 42 13.29 -8.51 -3.68
CA GLY A 42 14.03 -8.41 -2.42
C GLY A 42 13.46 -7.40 -1.41
N LEU A 43 12.17 -7.07 -1.54
CA LEU A 43 11.45 -6.23 -0.57
C LEU A 43 11.18 -7.00 0.72
N GLY A 44 11.28 -6.32 1.86
CA GLY A 44 10.88 -6.82 3.16
C GLY A 44 9.37 -7.08 3.26
N PRO A 45 8.92 -7.84 4.27
CA PRO A 45 7.51 -8.18 4.45
C PRO A 45 6.67 -6.94 4.80
N SER A 46 5.47 -6.87 4.21
CA SER A 46 4.40 -5.93 4.59
C SER A 46 3.41 -6.60 5.56
N TYR A 47 2.61 -5.83 6.30
CA TYR A 47 1.53 -6.41 7.10
C TYR A 47 0.54 -7.20 6.24
N LEU A 48 0.26 -6.71 5.03
CA LEU A 48 -0.62 -7.41 4.10
C LEU A 48 -0.05 -8.79 3.70
N SER A 49 1.27 -8.93 3.61
CA SER A 49 1.92 -10.20 3.25
C SER A 49 1.78 -11.30 4.32
N ILE A 50 1.54 -10.92 5.58
CA ILE A 50 1.36 -11.84 6.70
C ILE A 50 -0.10 -11.94 7.16
N ASP A 51 -1.02 -11.25 6.48
CA ASP A 51 -2.42 -11.18 6.89
C ASP A 51 -3.18 -12.45 6.53
N THR A 52 -3.46 -13.29 7.53
CA THR A 52 -4.29 -14.49 7.38
C THR A 52 -5.76 -14.24 7.66
N ASP A 53 -6.07 -13.21 8.44
CA ASP A 53 -7.41 -12.95 8.96
C ASP A 53 -8.19 -11.91 8.15
N GLY A 54 -7.54 -11.25 7.18
CA GLY A 54 -8.14 -10.20 6.37
C GLY A 54 -8.39 -8.90 7.15
N ARG A 55 -7.54 -8.58 8.14
CA ARG A 55 -7.65 -7.40 9.02
C ARG A 55 -6.78 -6.22 8.59
N VAL A 56 -5.97 -6.40 7.55
CA VAL A 56 -5.03 -5.37 7.07
C VAL A 56 -5.66 -4.61 5.91
N ILE A 57 -5.60 -3.28 6.00
CA ILE A 57 -5.90 -2.35 4.91
C ILE A 57 -4.59 -1.66 4.56
N ARG A 58 -4.05 -1.95 3.38
CA ARG A 58 -2.83 -1.33 2.87
C ARG A 58 -3.16 -0.18 1.94
N LEU A 59 -2.49 0.95 2.15
CA LEU A 59 -2.58 2.15 1.32
C LEU A 59 -1.30 2.29 0.51
N ASP A 60 -1.45 2.42 -0.81
CA ASP A 60 -0.33 2.64 -1.72
C ASP A 60 -0.58 3.88 -2.59
N SER A 61 0.50 4.54 -3.03
CA SER A 61 0.41 5.74 -3.85
C SER A 61 1.58 5.88 -4.82
N PHE A 62 1.31 6.49 -5.99
CA PHE A 62 2.36 6.92 -6.90
C PHE A 62 3.07 8.20 -6.48
N SER A 63 2.64 8.85 -5.40
CA SER A 63 3.13 10.19 -5.01
C SER A 63 4.63 10.23 -4.70
N LYS A 64 5.20 9.13 -4.23
CA LYS A 64 6.61 9.03 -3.83
C LYS A 64 7.46 8.21 -4.80
N VAL A 65 6.82 7.55 -5.77
CA VAL A 65 7.53 6.70 -6.76
C VAL A 65 7.57 7.36 -8.14
N LEU A 66 6.50 8.07 -8.53
CA LEU A 66 6.43 8.74 -9.84
C LEU A 66 6.36 10.26 -9.68
N ALA A 67 5.21 10.78 -9.24
CA ALA A 67 5.04 12.20 -8.94
C ALA A 67 3.78 12.44 -8.10
N PRO A 68 3.81 13.37 -7.12
CA PRO A 68 2.64 13.70 -6.29
C PRO A 68 1.49 14.34 -7.09
N GLY A 69 1.81 14.94 -8.25
CA GLY A 69 0.83 15.60 -9.12
C GLY A 69 -0.18 14.67 -9.78
N PHE A 70 0.11 13.36 -9.87
CA PHE A 70 -0.85 12.41 -10.42
C PHE A 70 -2.08 12.21 -9.53
N ARG A 71 -1.95 12.46 -8.22
CA ARG A 71 -3.05 12.28 -7.23
C ARG A 71 -3.73 10.90 -7.32
N ILE A 72 -2.95 9.87 -7.65
CA ILE A 72 -3.43 8.48 -7.77
C ILE A 72 -2.80 7.63 -6.66
N GLY A 73 -3.67 6.83 -6.04
CA GLY A 73 -3.34 5.79 -5.09
C GLY A 73 -4.39 4.69 -5.13
N TRP A 74 -4.15 3.62 -4.40
CA TRP A 74 -5.05 2.49 -4.31
C TRP A 74 -5.04 1.90 -2.91
N VAL A 75 -6.04 1.06 -2.64
CA VAL A 75 -6.22 0.36 -1.36
C VAL A 75 -6.24 -1.13 -1.63
N SER A 76 -5.48 -1.89 -0.86
CA SER A 76 -5.43 -3.36 -0.90
C SER A 76 -5.87 -3.94 0.45
N GLY A 77 -6.69 -4.99 0.46
CA GLY A 77 -7.16 -5.62 1.69
C GLY A 77 -8.34 -6.55 1.45
N ALA A 78 -8.97 -7.01 2.53
CA ALA A 78 -10.15 -7.88 2.44
C ALA A 78 -11.30 -7.22 1.66
N ARG A 79 -12.06 -8.04 0.92
CA ARG A 79 -13.16 -7.58 0.05
C ARG A 79 -14.17 -6.71 0.79
N ALA A 80 -14.46 -7.00 2.05
CA ALA A 80 -15.37 -6.19 2.87
C ALA A 80 -14.89 -4.73 2.95
N TYR A 81 -13.63 -4.49 3.32
CA TYR A 81 -13.06 -3.15 3.39
C TYR A 81 -13.03 -2.46 2.03
N VAL A 82 -12.60 -3.15 0.98
CA VAL A 82 -12.52 -2.58 -0.37
C VAL A 82 -13.93 -2.19 -0.87
N SER A 83 -14.95 -3.00 -0.58
CA SER A 83 -16.33 -2.71 -0.98
C SER A 83 -16.90 -1.48 -0.27
N THR A 84 -16.65 -1.35 1.03
CA THR A 84 -17.05 -0.18 1.82
C THR A 84 -16.31 1.07 1.35
N TYR A 85 -15.01 0.97 1.11
CA TYR A 85 -14.20 2.06 0.60
C TYR A 85 -14.69 2.53 -0.78
N ASN A 86 -15.01 1.59 -1.67
CA ASN A 86 -15.58 1.93 -2.98
C ASN A 86 -16.90 2.71 -2.86
N ALA A 87 -17.81 2.28 -1.98
CA ALA A 87 -19.05 2.99 -1.73
C ALA A 87 -18.80 4.41 -1.19
N LEU A 88 -17.81 4.59 -0.32
CA LEU A 88 -17.39 5.89 0.18
C LEU A 88 -16.79 6.77 -0.93
N CYS A 89 -15.93 6.21 -1.78
CA CYS A 89 -15.36 6.94 -2.93
C CYS A 89 -16.46 7.42 -3.87
N PHE A 90 -17.46 6.58 -4.17
CA PHE A 90 -18.55 6.94 -5.08
C PHE A 90 -19.27 8.25 -4.68
N VAL A 91 -19.45 8.48 -3.37
CA VAL A 91 -20.15 9.68 -2.87
C VAL A 91 -19.24 10.89 -2.62
N SER A 92 -17.93 10.68 -2.48
CA SER A 92 -17.00 11.73 -2.04
C SER A 92 -16.06 12.19 -3.16
N SER A 93 -14.98 11.46 -3.38
CA SER A 93 -13.92 11.79 -4.32
C SER A 93 -14.18 11.27 -5.73
N GLN A 94 -15.15 10.38 -5.89
CA GLN A 94 -15.26 9.48 -7.03
C GLN A 94 -13.93 8.75 -7.24
N TRP A 95 -13.47 8.67 -8.49
CA TRP A 95 -12.27 7.97 -8.91
C TRP A 95 -11.09 8.93 -9.14
N GLY A 96 -9.90 8.36 -9.36
CA GLY A 96 -8.75 9.13 -9.81
C GLY A 96 -9.01 9.84 -11.14
N CYS A 97 -8.20 10.86 -11.46
CA CYS A 97 -8.31 11.56 -12.74
C CYS A 97 -8.08 10.60 -13.91
N SER A 98 -9.04 10.49 -14.83
CA SER A 98 -8.97 9.58 -15.99
C SER A 98 -7.77 9.86 -16.89
N LEU A 99 -7.39 11.12 -17.08
CA LEU A 99 -6.20 11.49 -17.85
C LEU A 99 -4.93 10.96 -17.18
N SER A 100 -4.79 11.15 -15.88
CA SER A 100 -3.67 10.62 -15.10
C SER A 100 -3.63 9.09 -15.14
N MET A 101 -4.78 8.42 -15.03
CA MET A 101 -4.86 6.95 -15.16
C MET A 101 -4.46 6.45 -16.55
N MET A 102 -4.87 7.16 -17.61
CA MET A 102 -4.49 6.81 -18.98
C MET A 102 -2.98 6.97 -19.21
N LEU A 103 -2.39 8.07 -18.74
CA LEU A 103 -0.95 8.30 -18.82
C LEU A 103 -0.15 7.20 -18.10
N LEU A 104 -0.56 6.86 -16.86
CA LEU A 104 0.07 5.77 -16.11
C LEU A 104 -0.08 4.42 -16.81
N SER A 105 -1.21 4.17 -17.47
CA SER A 105 -1.43 2.94 -18.25
C SER A 105 -0.47 2.82 -19.44
N GLN A 106 -0.16 3.94 -20.11
CA GLN A 106 0.81 3.96 -21.22
C GLN A 106 2.27 3.78 -20.75
N MET A 107 2.59 4.10 -19.49
CA MET A 107 3.94 3.89 -18.96
C MET A 107 4.28 2.41 -18.72
N ARG A 108 3.31 1.51 -18.84
CA ARG A 108 3.48 0.07 -18.63
C ARG A 108 4.03 -0.67 -19.86
N THR A 109 4.06 -0.03 -21.03
CA THR A 109 4.65 -0.56 -22.28
C THR A 109 6.09 -0.12 -22.46
#